data_AF-A0A924HZK9-F1
#
_entry.id   AF-A0A924HZK9-F1
#
_cell.length_a   1.000
_cell.length_b   1.000
_cell.length_c   1.000
_cell.angle_alpha   90.00
_cell.angle_beta   90.00
_cell.angle_gamma   90.00
#
_symmetry.space_group_name_H-M   'P 1'
#
loop_
_entity.id
_entity.type
_entity.pdbx_description
1 polymer ?
#
loop_
_entity_poly.entity_id
_entity_poly.type
_entity_poly.pdbx_seq_one_letter_code
_entity_poly.pdbx_strand_id
1 'polypeptide(L)'
;MVADAPTDANAGNSRIHGRSKVPGGVSATAIVLVFIGGTMGTAARAGISVISAPLTPAPVATMLINITGAFLLGLLLESLILPTTGLPRTARPGVGLPRTRLPDPAPPTGSRIGLGRSAGLRLLLGTGVLGGFTTYSALAVDTARFTLLAHPVTAVGYALGTVLLGAIATAGGILLASALFGAQSAFSNGRAMTPPPSGLPAQPSSSLLLPSVEPHIEPPAEPPAEPPADPPNEPLIDPR
;
A
#
# COMPACT_ATOMS: atom_id res chain seq x y z
N MET A 1 -39.66 -35.50 52.83
CA MET A 1 -40.91 -35.73 52.07
C MET A 1 -40.86 -34.82 50.85
N VAL A 2 -40.66 -35.42 49.66
CA VAL A 2 -40.95 -34.90 48.30
C VAL A 2 -40.16 -33.62 47.87
N ALA A 3 -39.05 -33.70 47.13
CA ALA A 3 -38.88 -33.88 45.66
C ALA A 3 -38.97 -32.56 44.84
N ASP A 4 -37.88 -32.13 44.20
CA ASP A 4 -37.66 -32.25 42.74
C ASP A 4 -36.27 -31.74 42.31
N ALA A 5 -35.70 -32.37 41.28
CA ALA A 5 -34.50 -31.95 40.50
C ALA A 5 -34.99 -31.35 39.14
N PRO A 6 -34.16 -31.05 38.10
CA PRO A 6 -32.70 -30.94 37.93
C PRO A 6 -32.26 -29.67 37.11
N THR A 7 -31.02 -29.68 36.57
CA THR A 7 -30.48 -28.87 35.43
C THR A 7 -30.03 -27.44 35.81
N ASP A 8 -28.77 -27.00 35.68
CA ASP A 8 -27.92 -26.96 34.48
C ASP A 8 -26.42 -27.08 34.86
N ALA A 9 -25.71 -28.11 34.41
CA ALA A 9 -24.99 -28.10 33.14
C ALA A 9 -23.93 -26.98 33.01
N ASN A 10 -22.71 -27.29 33.45
CA ASN A 10 -21.49 -27.04 32.67
C ASN A 10 -21.32 -25.63 32.06
N ALA A 11 -21.27 -24.59 32.90
CA ALA A 11 -20.98 -23.22 32.46
C ALA A 11 -19.77 -22.65 33.22
N GLY A 12 -18.56 -23.13 32.91
CA GLY A 12 -17.37 -22.62 33.62
C GLY A 12 -16.04 -22.61 32.87
N ASN A 13 -15.73 -23.59 32.03
CA ASN A 13 -14.30 -23.87 31.78
C ASN A 13 -13.80 -23.93 30.32
N SER A 14 -14.43 -23.24 29.37
CA SER A 14 -14.03 -23.31 27.96
C SER A 14 -13.68 -21.98 27.27
N ARG A 15 -13.31 -20.92 28.00
CA ARG A 15 -13.02 -19.59 27.39
C ARG A 15 -11.59 -19.04 27.57
N ILE A 16 -10.57 -19.89 27.56
CA ILE A 16 -9.17 -19.43 27.38
C ILE A 16 -8.47 -20.30 26.32
N HIS A 17 -9.02 -20.33 25.10
CA HIS A 17 -8.23 -20.66 23.92
C HIS A 17 -8.36 -19.50 22.95
N GLY A 18 -7.70 -18.39 23.31
CA GLY A 18 -7.32 -17.35 22.36
C GLY A 18 -6.35 -17.95 21.36
N ARG A 19 -6.89 -18.68 20.38
CA ARG A 19 -6.16 -19.19 19.23
C ARG A 19 -5.68 -17.95 18.49
N SER A 20 -4.44 -17.54 18.73
CA SER A 20 -3.75 -16.55 17.92
C SER A 20 -3.90 -17.02 16.47
N LYS A 21 -4.73 -16.34 15.67
CA LYS A 21 -4.77 -16.51 14.23
C LYS A 21 -3.37 -16.11 13.76
N VAL A 22 -2.50 -17.11 13.54
CA VAL A 22 -1.23 -16.90 12.86
C VAL A 22 -1.56 -16.26 11.51
N PRO A 23 -1.12 -15.03 11.23
CA PRO A 23 -1.53 -14.32 10.02
C PRO A 23 -0.95 -14.96 8.77
N GLY A 24 -1.78 -15.10 7.74
CA GLY A 24 -1.39 -15.00 6.33
C GLY A 24 -0.49 -16.11 5.78
N GLY A 25 -1.08 -17.24 5.37
CA GLY A 25 -0.40 -18.15 4.44
C GLY A 25 -0.08 -17.44 3.12
N VAL A 26 1.16 -17.58 2.64
CA VAL A 26 1.58 -17.06 1.34
C VAL A 26 0.68 -17.67 0.26
N SER A 27 0.02 -16.83 -0.55
CA SER A 27 -0.87 -17.31 -1.62
C SER A 27 -0.08 -18.18 -2.61
N ALA A 28 -0.55 -19.41 -2.86
CA ALA A 28 0.07 -20.30 -3.85
C ALA A 28 0.17 -19.64 -5.23
N THR A 29 -0.80 -18.80 -5.59
CA THR A 29 -0.78 -18.00 -6.82
C THR A 29 0.38 -17.00 -6.83
N ALA A 30 0.71 -16.36 -5.70
CA ALA A 30 1.86 -15.46 -5.62
C ALA A 30 3.17 -16.21 -5.93
N ILE A 31 3.34 -17.40 -5.35
CA ILE A 31 4.53 -18.23 -5.55
C ILE A 31 4.68 -18.60 -7.03
N VAL A 32 3.60 -19.08 -7.66
CA VAL A 32 3.61 -19.45 -9.09
C VAL A 32 3.94 -18.26 -9.98
N LEU A 33 3.36 -17.08 -9.71
CA LEU A 33 3.63 -15.87 -10.49
C LEU A 33 5.11 -15.44 -10.38
N VAL A 34 5.67 -15.43 -9.17
CA VAL A 34 7.08 -15.11 -8.96
C VAL A 34 7.98 -16.14 -9.63
N PHE A 35 7.64 -17.44 -9.56
CA PHE A 35 8.41 -18.51 -10.19
C PHE A 35 8.44 -18.39 -11.73
N ILE A 36 7.28 -18.19 -12.36
CA ILE A 36 7.19 -18.01 -13.81
C ILE A 36 7.97 -16.76 -14.24
N GLY A 37 7.75 -15.64 -13.55
CA GLY A 37 8.45 -14.40 -13.83
C GLY A 37 9.97 -14.55 -13.67
N GLY A 38 10.42 -15.12 -12.55
CA GLY A 38 11.85 -15.32 -12.25
C GLY A 38 12.54 -16.23 -13.26
N THR A 39 11.85 -17.28 -13.72
CA THR A 39 12.37 -18.17 -14.78
C THR A 39 12.53 -17.40 -16.09
N MET A 40 11.52 -16.62 -16.49
CA MET A 40 11.58 -15.81 -17.71
C MET A 40 12.68 -14.74 -17.63
N GLY A 41 12.81 -14.05 -16.50
CA GLY A 41 13.87 -13.06 -16.27
C GLY A 41 15.27 -13.68 -16.34
N THR A 42 15.47 -14.82 -15.68
CA THR A 42 16.74 -15.55 -15.69
C THR A 42 17.09 -16.03 -17.10
N ALA A 43 16.12 -16.56 -17.84
CA ALA A 43 16.30 -17.00 -19.22
C ALA A 43 16.69 -15.83 -20.14
N ALA A 44 16.01 -14.68 -20.02
CA ALA A 44 16.33 -13.47 -20.78
C ALA A 44 17.76 -12.99 -20.48
N ARG A 45 18.15 -12.92 -19.21
CA ARG A 45 19.51 -12.56 -18.78
C ARG A 45 20.56 -13.51 -19.38
N ALA A 46 20.32 -14.82 -19.29
CA ALA A 46 21.23 -15.84 -19.84
C ALA A 46 21.33 -15.73 -21.36
N GLY A 47 20.20 -15.56 -22.05
CA GLY A 47 20.14 -15.35 -23.50
C GLY A 47 20.95 -14.13 -23.93
N ILE A 48 20.75 -12.97 -23.29
CA ILE A 48 21.53 -11.76 -23.58
C ILE A 48 23.02 -11.99 -23.34
N SER A 49 23.38 -12.65 -22.23
CA SER A 49 24.79 -12.91 -21.90
C SER A 49 25.46 -13.81 -22.93
N VAL A 50 24.77 -14.84 -23.42
CA VAL A 50 25.29 -15.75 -24.44
C VAL A 50 25.37 -15.06 -25.81
N ILE A 51 24.31 -14.35 -26.22
CA ILE A 51 24.24 -13.70 -27.54
C ILE A 51 25.27 -12.56 -27.64
N SER A 52 25.48 -11.81 -26.56
CA SER A 52 26.42 -10.69 -26.55
C SER A 52 27.87 -11.09 -26.29
N ALA A 53 28.15 -12.33 -25.87
CA ALA A 53 29.50 -12.79 -25.54
C ALA A 53 30.57 -12.54 -26.62
N PRO A 54 30.28 -12.65 -27.94
CA PRO A 54 31.27 -12.35 -28.98
C PRO A 54 31.58 -10.85 -29.14
N LEU A 55 30.68 -9.97 -28.68
CA LEU A 55 30.71 -8.53 -28.95
C LEU A 55 31.11 -7.71 -27.73
N THR A 56 30.79 -8.21 -26.53
CA THR A 56 30.83 -7.43 -25.30
C THR A 56 31.49 -8.23 -24.19
N PRO A 57 32.48 -7.67 -23.47
CA PRO A 57 33.06 -8.32 -22.30
C PRO A 57 31.98 -8.65 -21.26
N ALA A 58 32.08 -9.81 -20.62
CA ALA A 58 31.07 -10.27 -19.67
C ALA A 58 30.70 -9.24 -18.58
N PRO A 59 31.65 -8.50 -17.95
CA PRO A 59 31.30 -7.47 -16.97
C PRO A 59 30.47 -6.33 -17.56
N VAL A 60 30.72 -5.94 -18.81
CA VAL A 60 29.96 -4.89 -19.49
C VAL A 60 28.54 -5.36 -19.76
N ALA A 61 28.35 -6.62 -20.18
CA ALA A 61 27.02 -7.21 -20.36
C ALA A 61 26.25 -7.25 -19.03
N THR A 62 26.87 -7.72 -17.94
CA THR A 62 26.29 -7.72 -16.59
C THR A 62 25.85 -6.31 -16.16
N MET A 63 26.70 -5.31 -16.39
CA MET A 63 26.40 -3.90 -16.07
C MET A 63 25.20 -3.40 -16.86
N LEU A 64 25.15 -3.62 -18.19
CA LEU A 64 24.03 -3.18 -19.03
C LEU A 64 22.71 -3.85 -18.64
N ILE A 65 22.74 -5.13 -18.29
CA ILE A 65 21.57 -5.87 -17.79
C ILE A 65 21.05 -5.23 -16.50
N ASN A 66 21.93 -4.95 -15.54
CA ASN A 66 21.54 -4.33 -14.27
C ASN A 66 21.02 -2.89 -14.45
N ILE A 67 21.65 -2.06 -15.28
CA ILE A 67 21.21 -0.68 -15.55
C ILE A 67 19.85 -0.68 -16.25
N THR A 68 19.69 -1.52 -17.27
CA THR A 68 18.40 -1.65 -17.99
C THR A 68 17.32 -2.14 -17.05
N GLY A 69 17.59 -3.14 -16.23
CA GLY A 69 16.65 -3.65 -15.24
C GLY A 69 16.28 -2.60 -14.18
N ALA A 70 17.24 -1.81 -13.70
CA ALA A 70 17.00 -0.73 -12.76
C ALA A 70 16.10 0.38 -13.34
N PHE A 71 16.30 0.74 -14.61
CA PHE A 71 15.43 1.65 -15.36
C PHE A 71 14.01 1.10 -15.50
N LEU A 72 13.88 -0.14 -15.96
CA LEU A 72 12.58 -0.82 -16.14
C LEU A 72 11.84 -0.98 -14.81
N LEU A 73 12.54 -1.26 -13.72
CA LEU A 73 11.94 -1.34 -12.39
C LEU A 73 11.42 0.03 -11.92
N GLY A 74 12.16 1.11 -12.16
CA GLY A 74 11.71 2.48 -11.88
C GLY A 74 10.42 2.82 -12.64
N LEU A 75 10.39 2.53 -13.95
CA LEU A 75 9.19 2.68 -14.80
C LEU A 75 8.00 1.86 -14.28
N LEU A 76 8.25 0.60 -13.93
CA LEU A 76 7.22 -0.33 -13.49
C LEU A 76 6.61 0.09 -12.14
N LEU A 77 7.45 0.49 -11.18
CA LEU A 77 6.97 0.89 -9.86
C LEU A 77 6.10 2.15 -9.96
N GLU A 78 6.53 3.16 -10.69
CA GLU A 78 5.76 4.41 -10.85
C GLU A 78 4.42 4.15 -11.57
N SER A 79 4.42 3.37 -12.66
CA SER A 79 3.18 3.04 -13.38
C SER A 79 2.18 2.20 -12.57
N LEU A 80 2.66 1.39 -11.62
CA LEU A 80 1.81 0.58 -10.75
C LEU A 80 1.36 1.33 -9.50
N ILE A 81 2.08 2.38 -9.10
CA ILE A 81 1.74 3.23 -7.94
C ILE A 81 0.73 4.29 -8.36
N LEU A 82 0.82 4.83 -9.59
CA LEU A 82 -0.07 5.89 -10.04
C LEU A 82 -1.53 5.42 -10.04
N PRO A 83 -2.35 5.89 -9.07
CA PRO A 83 -3.74 5.52 -9.03
C PRO A 83 -4.44 6.25 -10.18
N THR A 84 -5.30 5.55 -10.91
CA THR A 84 -6.35 6.21 -11.67
C THR A 84 -7.35 6.84 -10.67
N THR A 85 -6.94 7.92 -10.01
CA THR A 85 -7.82 8.82 -9.24
C THR A 85 -8.48 9.79 -10.21
N GLY A 86 -9.79 9.98 -10.24
CA GLY A 86 -10.81 9.40 -9.40
C GLY A 86 -12.21 9.67 -9.94
N LEU A 87 -13.15 8.79 -9.57
CA LEU A 87 -14.52 9.24 -9.41
C LEU A 87 -14.56 10.10 -8.13
N PRO A 88 -15.13 11.32 -8.18
CA PRO A 88 -15.34 12.14 -7.00
C PRO A 88 -16.10 11.32 -5.95
N ARG A 89 -15.46 11.02 -4.82
CA ARG A 89 -16.12 10.45 -3.65
C ARG A 89 -16.95 11.49 -2.87
N THR A 90 -17.23 12.64 -3.47
CA THR A 90 -18.08 13.71 -2.94
C THR A 90 -19.51 13.55 -3.44
N ALA A 91 -20.12 12.42 -3.13
CA ALA A 91 -21.56 12.22 -3.15
C ALA A 91 -21.93 11.19 -2.08
N ARG A 92 -21.61 11.51 -0.83
CA ARG A 92 -22.35 10.95 0.32
C ARG A 92 -23.11 12.11 0.95
N PRO A 93 -24.36 12.37 0.53
CA PRO A 93 -25.25 13.19 1.32
C PRO A 93 -25.40 12.52 2.68
N GLY A 94 -25.22 13.28 3.76
CA GLY A 94 -25.41 12.84 5.14
C GLY A 94 -26.87 12.53 5.46
N VAL A 95 -27.42 11.48 4.84
CA VAL A 95 -28.74 10.95 5.19
C VAL A 95 -28.53 10.02 6.37
N GLY A 96 -29.02 10.44 7.54
CA GLY A 96 -29.16 9.57 8.71
C GLY A 96 -30.06 8.40 8.37
N LEU A 97 -29.47 7.25 8.06
CA LEU A 97 -30.20 5.99 7.93
C LEU A 97 -30.14 5.26 9.28
N PRO A 98 -31.30 4.79 9.81
CA PRO A 98 -31.35 3.99 11.01
C PRO A 98 -30.50 2.74 10.82
N ARG A 99 -29.61 2.46 11.79
CA ARG A 99 -28.74 1.28 11.81
C ARG A 99 -29.59 0.02 12.01
N THR A 100 -30.19 -0.50 10.95
CA THR A 100 -30.65 -1.89 10.94
C THR A 100 -29.41 -2.78 10.88
N ARG A 101 -29.30 -3.67 11.87
CA ARG A 101 -28.21 -4.64 11.99
C ARG A 101 -28.33 -5.60 10.80
N LEU A 102 -27.51 -5.37 9.76
CA LEU A 102 -27.37 -6.30 8.65
C LEU A 102 -26.89 -7.66 9.22
N PRO A 103 -27.38 -8.81 8.74
CA PRO A 103 -26.87 -10.12 9.14
C PRO A 103 -25.34 -10.16 8.95
N ASP A 104 -24.62 -10.71 9.94
CA ASP A 104 -23.17 -10.86 9.84
C ASP A 104 -22.85 -11.66 8.57
N PRO A 105 -21.97 -11.16 7.69
CA PRO A 105 -21.62 -11.88 6.48
C PRO A 105 -20.99 -13.22 6.88
N ALA A 106 -21.46 -14.29 6.25
CA ALA A 106 -20.93 -15.63 6.46
C ALA A 106 -19.39 -15.62 6.37
N PRO A 107 -18.67 -16.39 7.22
CA PRO A 107 -17.22 -16.41 7.22
C PRO A 107 -16.71 -16.78 5.82
N PRO A 108 -15.69 -16.09 5.28
CA PRO A 108 -15.21 -16.34 3.93
C PRO A 108 -14.69 -17.77 3.82
N THR A 109 -15.47 -18.62 3.16
CA THR A 109 -15.08 -19.98 2.78
C THR A 109 -13.95 -19.86 1.76
N GLY A 110 -12.71 -19.98 2.22
CA GLY A 110 -11.52 -20.22 1.40
C GLY A 110 -11.43 -19.38 0.13
N SER A 111 -11.62 -18.06 0.22
CA SER A 111 -11.31 -17.20 -0.92
C SER A 111 -9.79 -17.23 -1.11
N ARG A 112 -9.35 -18.00 -2.11
CA ARG A 112 -8.05 -17.80 -2.75
C ARG A 112 -7.91 -16.30 -2.93
N ILE A 113 -6.97 -15.67 -2.22
CA ILE A 113 -6.75 -14.24 -2.30
C ILE A 113 -6.36 -13.97 -3.76
N GLY A 114 -7.36 -13.61 -4.56
CA GLY A 114 -7.18 -13.13 -5.92
C GLY A 114 -6.39 -11.85 -5.76
N LEU A 115 -5.08 -11.93 -5.94
CA LEU A 115 -4.21 -10.78 -5.94
C LEU A 115 -4.83 -9.78 -6.92
N GLY A 116 -5.15 -8.57 -6.46
CA GLY A 116 -5.64 -7.53 -7.35
C GLY A 116 -4.70 -7.42 -8.55
N ARG A 117 -5.22 -7.08 -9.75
CA ARG A 117 -4.44 -7.11 -11.00
C ARG A 117 -3.08 -6.39 -10.86
N SER A 118 -3.04 -5.27 -10.13
CA SER A 118 -1.82 -4.54 -9.80
C SER A 118 -0.86 -5.34 -8.88
N ALA A 119 -1.35 -5.99 -7.83
CA ALA A 119 -0.54 -6.83 -6.95
C ALA A 119 0.03 -8.06 -7.68
N GLY A 120 -0.78 -8.72 -8.52
CA GLY A 120 -0.33 -9.83 -9.36
C GLY A 120 0.75 -9.38 -10.35
N LEU A 121 0.58 -8.21 -10.98
CA LEU A 121 1.53 -7.66 -11.94
C LEU A 121 2.85 -7.25 -11.27
N ARG A 122 2.80 -6.67 -10.06
CA ARG A 122 3.99 -6.37 -9.24
C ARG A 122 4.79 -7.63 -8.93
N LEU A 123 4.13 -8.71 -8.53
CA LEU A 123 4.78 -9.97 -8.21
C LEU A 123 5.38 -10.66 -9.44
N LEU A 124 4.62 -10.70 -10.55
CA LEU A 124 5.08 -11.31 -11.79
C LEU A 124 6.24 -10.53 -12.42
N LEU A 125 6.05 -9.23 -12.67
CA LEU A 125 7.02 -8.42 -13.42
C LEU A 125 8.11 -7.85 -12.54
N GLY A 126 7.77 -7.31 -11.36
CA GLY A 126 8.75 -6.67 -10.48
C GLY A 126 9.62 -7.72 -9.79
N THR A 127 9.01 -8.51 -8.90
CA THR A 127 9.75 -9.52 -8.12
C THR A 127 10.20 -10.70 -8.99
N GLY A 128 9.36 -11.17 -9.91
CA GLY A 128 9.68 -12.28 -10.81
C GLY A 128 10.64 -11.86 -11.92
N VAL A 129 10.12 -11.25 -12.99
CA VAL A 129 10.90 -10.99 -14.22
C VAL A 129 12.10 -10.09 -13.98
N LEU A 130 11.90 -8.89 -13.43
CA LEU A 130 12.99 -7.95 -13.18
C LEU A 130 13.95 -8.45 -12.09
N GLY A 131 13.43 -9.15 -11.08
CA GLY A 131 14.25 -9.80 -10.06
C GLY A 131 15.16 -10.92 -10.61
N GLY A 132 14.66 -11.74 -11.54
CA GLY A 132 15.47 -12.78 -12.21
C GLY A 132 16.35 -12.26 -13.35
N PHE A 133 15.94 -11.15 -13.97
CA PHE A 133 16.68 -10.50 -15.05
C PHE A 133 17.90 -9.73 -14.54
N THR A 134 17.78 -9.04 -13.40
CA THR A 134 18.91 -8.37 -12.75
C THR A 134 19.71 -9.34 -11.89
N THR A 135 20.98 -9.04 -11.61
CA THR A 135 21.85 -9.95 -10.86
C THR A 135 22.92 -9.22 -10.03
N TYR A 136 22.89 -9.48 -8.73
CA TYR A 136 23.98 -9.11 -7.82
C TYR A 136 25.12 -10.14 -7.87
N SER A 137 24.81 -11.43 -8.02
CA SER A 137 25.82 -12.50 -7.98
C SER A 137 26.83 -12.38 -9.11
N ALA A 138 26.40 -12.05 -10.34
CA ALA A 138 27.33 -11.85 -11.44
C ALA A 138 28.21 -10.60 -11.23
N LEU A 139 27.62 -9.50 -10.75
CA LEU A 139 28.37 -8.29 -10.38
C LEU A 139 29.44 -8.60 -9.32
N ALA A 140 29.09 -9.37 -8.30
CA ALA A 140 30.01 -9.77 -7.24
C ALA A 140 31.14 -10.68 -7.78
N VAL A 141 30.82 -11.63 -8.65
CA VAL A 141 31.83 -12.49 -9.31
C VAL A 141 32.78 -11.68 -10.18
N ASP A 142 32.26 -10.75 -10.98
CA ASP A 142 33.09 -9.90 -11.84
C ASP A 142 33.98 -8.96 -11.00
N THR A 143 33.43 -8.39 -9.92
CA THR A 143 34.20 -7.57 -8.97
C THR A 143 35.31 -8.39 -8.30
N ALA A 144 34.99 -9.60 -7.84
CA ALA A 144 35.97 -10.50 -7.23
C ALA A 144 37.07 -10.89 -8.23
N ARG A 145 36.73 -11.13 -9.50
CA ARG A 145 37.71 -11.41 -10.56
C ARG A 145 38.68 -10.25 -10.77
N PHE A 146 38.19 -9.00 -10.82
CA PHE A 146 39.08 -7.84 -10.94
C PHE A 146 40.04 -7.72 -9.75
N THR A 147 39.57 -8.00 -8.54
CA THR A 147 40.42 -8.04 -7.34
C THR A 147 41.49 -9.14 -7.44
N LEU A 148 41.10 -10.35 -7.83
CA LEU A 148 42.01 -11.49 -7.98
C LEU A 148 43.05 -11.27 -9.08
N LEU A 149 42.72 -10.52 -10.12
CA LEU A 149 43.64 -10.13 -11.18
C LEU A 149 44.54 -8.94 -10.80
N ALA A 150 44.56 -8.52 -9.53
CA ALA A 150 45.32 -7.37 -9.04
C ALA A 150 44.94 -6.01 -9.68
N HIS A 151 43.67 -5.85 -10.07
CA HIS A 151 43.10 -4.59 -10.58
C HIS A 151 42.06 -3.98 -9.61
N PRO A 152 42.46 -3.58 -8.39
CA PRO A 152 41.52 -3.15 -7.35
C PRO A 152 40.77 -1.87 -7.70
N VAL A 153 41.42 -0.94 -8.41
CA VAL A 153 40.77 0.31 -8.86
C VAL A 153 39.63 0.00 -9.82
N THR A 154 39.84 -0.92 -10.77
CA THR A 154 38.79 -1.37 -11.70
C THR A 154 37.67 -2.10 -10.97
N ALA A 155 37.99 -2.93 -9.97
CA ALA A 155 36.98 -3.62 -9.15
C ALA A 155 36.05 -2.63 -8.44
N VAL A 156 36.63 -1.64 -7.76
CA VAL A 156 35.88 -0.59 -7.05
C VAL A 156 35.10 0.27 -8.03
N GLY A 157 35.72 0.71 -9.12
CA GLY A 157 35.08 1.51 -10.16
C GLY A 157 33.90 0.79 -10.81
N TYR A 158 34.04 -0.51 -11.11
CA TYR A 158 32.96 -1.33 -11.66
C TYR A 158 31.80 -1.51 -10.67
N ALA A 159 32.10 -1.86 -9.40
CA ALA A 159 31.07 -2.07 -8.39
C ALA A 159 30.30 -0.78 -8.08
N LEU A 160 31.01 0.32 -7.76
CA LEU A 160 30.39 1.61 -7.46
C LEU A 160 29.72 2.22 -8.69
N GLY A 161 30.40 2.18 -9.83
CA GLY A 161 29.87 2.70 -11.09
C GLY A 161 28.56 2.03 -11.46
N THR A 162 28.47 0.70 -11.38
CA THR A 162 27.23 -0.03 -11.71
C THR A 162 26.09 0.34 -10.78
N VAL A 163 26.34 0.47 -9.47
CA VAL A 163 25.32 0.86 -8.49
C VAL A 163 24.83 2.29 -8.73
N LEU A 164 25.75 3.23 -8.95
CA LEU A 164 25.42 4.64 -9.18
C LEU A 164 24.65 4.82 -10.50
N LEU A 165 25.12 4.20 -11.58
CA LEU A 165 24.40 4.22 -12.86
C LEU A 165 23.03 3.55 -12.73
N GLY A 166 22.93 2.46 -11.97
CA GLY A 166 21.65 1.82 -11.66
C GLY A 166 20.69 2.77 -10.94
N ALA A 167 21.15 3.51 -9.93
CA ALA A 167 20.34 4.48 -9.21
C ALA A 167 19.86 5.63 -10.12
N ILE A 168 20.76 6.16 -10.96
CA ILE A 168 20.41 7.18 -11.97
C ILE A 168 19.38 6.63 -12.96
N ALA A 169 19.57 5.39 -13.42
CA ALA A 169 18.66 4.72 -14.33
C ALA A 169 17.28 4.52 -13.70
N THR A 170 17.19 4.09 -12.44
CA THR A 170 15.91 4.02 -11.71
C THR A 170 15.23 5.38 -11.63
N ALA A 171 15.96 6.45 -11.29
CA ALA A 171 15.41 7.80 -11.27
C ALA A 171 14.88 8.22 -12.66
N GLY A 172 15.65 7.96 -13.72
CA GLY A 172 15.21 8.21 -15.10
C GLY A 172 13.95 7.44 -15.47
N GLY A 173 13.82 6.19 -15.02
CA GLY A 173 12.63 5.37 -15.23
C GLY A 173 11.40 5.93 -14.51
N ILE A 174 11.55 6.36 -13.26
CA ILE A 174 10.47 7.02 -12.51
C ILE A 174 10.04 8.29 -13.22
N LEU A 175 10.98 9.18 -13.54
CA LEU A 175 10.70 10.46 -14.21
C LEU A 175 9.98 10.27 -15.54
N LEU A 176 10.39 9.29 -16.34
CA LEU A 176 9.74 8.99 -17.61
C LEU A 176 8.31 8.47 -17.40
N ALA A 177 8.09 7.57 -16.44
CA ALA A 177 6.73 7.13 -16.11
C ALA A 177 5.86 8.30 -15.61
N SER A 178 6.36 9.16 -14.72
CA SER A 178 5.61 10.32 -14.24
C SER A 178 5.28 11.29 -15.39
N ALA A 179 6.17 11.47 -16.36
CA ALA A 179 5.91 12.31 -17.54
C ALA A 179 4.83 11.72 -18.46
N LEU A 180 4.89 10.40 -18.72
CA LEU A 180 3.94 9.71 -19.60
C LEU A 180 2.54 9.60 -18.98
N PHE A 181 2.46 9.24 -17.70
CA PHE A 181 1.20 8.96 -17.02
C PHE A 181 0.63 10.17 -16.26
N GLY A 182 1.46 11.12 -15.84
CA GLY A 182 1.02 12.37 -15.20
C GLY A 182 0.41 13.37 -16.20
N ALA A 183 0.90 13.41 -17.44
CA ALA A 183 0.32 14.25 -18.50
C ALA A 183 -1.13 13.85 -18.84
N GLN A 184 -1.47 12.57 -18.68
CA GLN A 184 -2.81 12.02 -18.95
C GLN A 184 -3.86 12.60 -17.98
N SER A 185 -3.47 12.88 -16.73
CA SER A 185 -4.34 13.44 -15.69
C SER A 185 -4.69 14.90 -15.98
N ALA A 186 -3.75 15.69 -16.51
CA ALA A 186 -3.97 17.09 -16.86
C ALA A 186 -4.92 17.24 -18.06
N PHE A 187 -4.77 16.39 -19.08
CA PHE A 187 -5.63 16.43 -20.28
C PHE A 187 -7.06 15.92 -20.03
N SER A 188 -7.21 14.91 -19.14
CA SER A 188 -8.53 14.42 -18.70
C SER A 188 -9.29 15.46 -17.89
N ASN A 189 -8.63 16.12 -16.93
CA ASN A 189 -9.24 17.18 -16.12
C ASN A 189 -9.62 18.41 -16.95
N GLY A 190 -8.87 18.74 -18.01
CA GLY A 190 -9.20 19.82 -18.94
C GLY A 190 -10.46 19.58 -19.78
N ARG A 191 -10.90 18.34 -19.97
CA ARG A 191 -12.17 17.98 -20.65
C ARG A 191 -13.37 17.92 -19.72
N ALA A 192 -13.17 17.81 -18.42
CA ALA A 192 -14.25 17.87 -17.43
C ALA A 192 -14.73 19.31 -17.15
N MET A 193 -13.95 20.32 -17.55
CA MET A 193 -14.39 21.71 -17.59
C MET A 193 -15.19 21.96 -18.87
N THR A 194 -16.35 21.31 -19.03
CA THR A 194 -17.37 21.90 -19.90
C THR A 194 -17.69 23.27 -19.32
N PRO A 195 -17.58 24.37 -20.08
CA PRO A 195 -18.05 25.67 -19.60
C PRO A 195 -19.49 25.50 -19.12
N PRO A 196 -19.87 26.11 -17.99
CA PRO A 196 -21.26 26.05 -17.54
C PRO A 196 -22.16 26.43 -18.71
N PRO A 197 -23.29 25.73 -18.95
CA PRO A 197 -24.16 26.04 -20.07
C PRO A 197 -24.46 27.54 -20.04
N SER A 198 -24.20 28.22 -21.15
CA SER A 198 -24.32 29.66 -21.37
C SER A 198 -25.77 30.16 -21.34
N GLY A 199 -26.62 29.53 -20.54
CA GLY A 199 -28.03 29.82 -20.35
C GLY A 199 -28.55 29.53 -18.94
N LEU A 200 -27.69 29.33 -17.93
CA LEU A 200 -28.16 29.43 -16.55
C LEU A 200 -28.46 30.91 -16.26
N PRO A 201 -29.72 31.26 -15.94
CA PRO A 201 -30.07 32.62 -15.56
C PRO A 201 -29.18 33.03 -14.39
N ALA A 202 -28.71 34.28 -14.40
CA ALA A 202 -27.98 34.88 -13.31
C ALA A 202 -28.70 34.53 -12.00
N GLN A 203 -28.03 33.77 -11.14
CA GLN A 203 -28.54 33.48 -9.81
C GLN A 203 -28.83 34.82 -9.14
N PRO A 204 -30.08 35.10 -8.72
CA PRO A 204 -30.37 36.34 -8.03
C PRO A 204 -29.49 36.36 -6.78
N SER A 205 -28.78 37.46 -6.59
CA SER A 205 -28.01 37.73 -5.38
C SER A 205 -28.94 37.61 -4.19
N SER A 206 -28.91 36.47 -3.49
CA SER A 206 -29.60 36.25 -2.21
C SER A 206 -28.88 37.06 -1.13
N SER A 207 -28.98 38.37 -1.22
CA SER A 207 -28.83 39.29 -0.11
C SER A 207 -30.23 39.55 0.44
N LEU A 208 -30.39 39.42 1.76
CA LEU A 208 -31.57 39.78 2.57
C LEU A 208 -32.68 38.73 2.69
N LEU A 209 -32.48 37.77 3.60
CA LEU A 209 -33.42 37.52 4.71
C LEU A 209 -32.72 36.67 5.77
N LEU A 210 -31.81 37.30 6.52
CA LEU A 210 -31.48 36.79 7.86
C LEU A 210 -32.73 37.05 8.73
N PRO A 211 -33.29 36.05 9.43
CA PRO A 211 -34.27 36.34 10.46
C PRO A 211 -33.58 37.20 11.52
N SER A 212 -34.19 38.33 11.87
CA SER A 212 -33.73 39.15 13.01
C SER A 212 -33.92 38.31 14.26
N VAL A 213 -32.85 37.65 14.70
CA VAL A 213 -32.78 37.02 16.01
C VAL A 213 -32.50 38.15 16.99
N GLU A 214 -33.55 38.66 17.64
CA GLU A 214 -33.36 39.48 18.85
C GLU A 214 -32.51 38.67 19.85
N PRO A 215 -31.45 39.25 20.43
CA PRO A 215 -30.66 38.55 21.43
C PRO A 215 -31.53 38.37 22.67
N HIS A 216 -32.01 37.14 22.88
CA HIS A 216 -32.60 36.71 24.13
C HIS A 216 -31.50 36.77 25.20
N ILE A 217 -31.51 37.83 26.01
CA ILE A 217 -30.62 37.93 27.17
C ILE A 217 -31.15 36.97 28.22
N GLU A 218 -30.52 35.81 28.31
CA GLU A 218 -30.72 34.85 29.38
C GLU A 218 -30.25 35.48 30.71
N PRO A 219 -31.06 35.46 31.78
CA PRO A 219 -30.63 35.97 33.08
C PRO A 219 -29.44 35.15 33.60
N PRO A 220 -28.50 35.77 34.36
CA PRO A 220 -27.30 35.09 34.81
C PRO A 220 -27.65 33.85 35.66
N ALA A 221 -27.01 32.73 35.33
CA ALA A 221 -27.16 31.46 36.01
C ALA A 221 -26.87 31.60 37.52
N GLU A 222 -27.75 31.02 38.34
CA GLU A 222 -27.57 30.89 39.78
C GLU A 222 -26.28 30.10 40.08
N PRO A 223 -25.42 30.52 41.03
CA PRO A 223 -24.19 29.81 41.32
C PRO A 223 -24.49 28.40 41.83
N PRO A 224 -23.71 27.39 41.43
CA PRO A 224 -23.96 26.00 41.80
C PRO A 224 -23.88 25.81 43.32
N ALA A 225 -24.81 25.03 43.86
CA ALA A 225 -24.81 24.63 45.26
C ALA A 225 -23.49 23.94 45.64
N GLU A 226 -22.95 24.32 46.80
CA GLU A 226 -21.71 23.81 47.37
C GLU A 226 -21.81 22.27 47.57
N PRO A 227 -20.83 21.48 47.11
CA PRO A 227 -20.88 20.03 47.26
C PRO A 227 -20.79 19.63 48.74
N PRO A 228 -21.50 18.57 49.17
CA PRO A 228 -21.45 18.11 50.55
C PRO A 228 -20.03 17.67 50.93
N ALA A 229 -19.61 18.02 52.15
CA ALA A 229 -18.29 17.70 52.69
C ALA A 229 -18.01 16.18 52.66
N ASP A 230 -16.78 15.82 52.30
CA ASP A 230 -16.32 14.43 52.25
C ASP A 230 -16.49 13.74 53.62
N PRO A 231 -16.93 12.47 53.64
CA PRO A 231 -16.99 11.71 54.88
C PRO A 231 -15.56 11.44 55.41
N PRO A 232 -15.39 11.36 56.74
CA PRO A 232 -14.07 11.15 57.34
C PRO A 232 -13.49 9.79 56.91
N ASN A 233 -12.20 9.80 56.51
CA ASN A 233 -11.43 8.62 56.10
C ASN A 233 -11.50 7.51 57.17
N GLU A 234 -12.14 6.39 56.86
CA GLU A 234 -11.98 5.15 57.64
C GLU A 234 -10.59 4.54 57.39
N PRO A 235 -9.87 4.13 58.45
CA PRO A 235 -8.56 3.52 58.29
C PRO A 235 -8.66 2.12 57.68
N LEU A 236 -7.90 1.92 56.60
CA LEU A 236 -7.75 0.68 55.86
C LEU A 236 -7.23 -0.44 56.80
N ILE A 237 -8.08 -1.39 57.15
CA ILE A 237 -7.68 -2.59 57.88
C ILE A 237 -6.97 -3.54 56.89
N ASP A 238 -5.68 -3.75 57.13
CA ASP A 238 -4.79 -4.68 56.42
C ASP A 238 -5.03 -6.12 56.92
N PRO A 239 -5.50 -7.05 56.06
CA PRO A 239 -5.47 -8.47 56.38
C PRO A 239 -4.18 -9.09 55.80
N ARG A 240 -3.32 -9.53 56.73
CA ARG A 240 -2.12 -10.35 56.53
C ARG A 240 -2.28 -11.49 55.52
#